data_AF-A0A957KA18-F1
#
_entry.id   AF-A0A957KA18-F1
#
_cell.length_a   1.000
_cell.length_b   1.000
_cell.length_c   1.000
_cell.angle_alpha   90.00
_cell.angle_beta   90.00
_cell.angle_gamma   90.00
#
_symmetry.space_group_name_H-M   'P 1'
#
loop_
_entity.id
_entity.type
_entity.pdbx_description
1 polymer ?
#
loop_
_entity_poly.entity_id
_entity_poly.type
_entity_poly.pdbx_seq_one_letter_code
_entity_poly.pdbx_strand_id
1 'polypeptide(L)'
;MTSLESALQKITPLIVDGNRYLPQAAVLQVASQLCYPTGSQSSDPRQQHLDEIEVALTALGYGDLVELAPPAVDADQRGSYYQALPTIDLETITRIVAAITPHALSIPYTGHDCRRLWKSIALTLWQTAYADLPPARQQFLANQVDAHMQALGWQWREGMEERVIPSGRAYLQQLVPDYEKMAEELADILTGSPVPAHQVMLAGLRGAFHY
;
A
#
# COMPACT_ATOMS: atom_id res chain seq x y z
N MET A 1 14.56 12.34 22.13
CA MET A 1 15.13 12.72 20.82
C MET A 1 13.97 12.82 19.85
N THR A 2 13.80 13.95 19.17
CA THR A 2 12.76 14.11 18.13
C THR A 2 13.19 13.29 16.90
N SER A 3 12.32 12.41 16.36
CA SER A 3 12.63 11.69 15.12
C SER A 3 12.72 12.66 13.93
N LEU A 4 13.51 12.31 12.91
CA LEU A 4 13.62 13.11 11.68
C LEU A 4 12.24 13.36 11.05
N GLU A 5 11.40 12.32 10.98
CA GLU A 5 10.01 12.43 10.51
C GLU A 5 9.20 13.49 11.28
N SER A 6 9.25 13.47 12.61
CA SER A 6 8.52 14.42 13.46
C SER A 6 9.01 15.86 13.28
N ALA A 7 10.28 16.04 12.92
CA ALA A 7 10.84 17.36 12.65
C ALA A 7 10.47 17.85 11.24
N LEU A 8 10.52 16.97 10.24
CA LEU A 8 10.15 17.29 8.86
C LEU A 8 8.66 17.66 8.72
N GLN A 9 7.77 17.05 9.52
CA GLN A 9 6.35 17.41 9.57
C GLN A 9 6.07 18.87 9.99
N LYS A 10 7.05 19.55 10.62
CA LYS A 10 6.91 20.96 11.04
C LYS A 10 7.23 21.96 9.94
N ILE A 11 7.82 21.51 8.83
CA ILE A 11 8.10 22.36 7.69
C ILE A 11 6.78 22.67 6.98
N THR A 12 6.47 23.96 6.82
CA THR A 12 5.28 24.41 6.07
C THR A 12 5.44 24.04 4.59
N PRO A 13 4.53 23.24 4.01
CA PRO A 13 4.57 22.93 2.59
C PRO A 13 4.05 24.09 1.75
N LEU A 14 4.62 24.26 0.56
CA LEU A 14 4.08 25.10 -0.50
C LEU A 14 2.97 24.34 -1.23
N ILE A 15 1.87 25.02 -1.57
CA ILE A 15 0.75 24.45 -2.32
C ILE A 15 0.70 25.10 -3.70
N VAL A 16 0.82 24.31 -4.76
CA VAL A 16 0.72 24.77 -6.15
C VAL A 16 -0.24 23.84 -6.88
N ASP A 17 -1.30 24.39 -7.48
CA ASP A 17 -2.32 23.63 -8.22
C ASP A 17 -2.88 22.41 -7.46
N GLY A 18 -3.04 22.55 -6.13
CA GLY A 18 -3.53 21.48 -5.26
C GLY A 18 -2.48 20.42 -4.86
N ASN A 19 -1.27 20.49 -5.43
CA ASN A 19 -0.15 19.63 -5.05
C ASN A 19 0.66 20.24 -3.90
N ARG A 20 1.20 19.38 -3.04
CA ARG A 20 2.03 19.77 -1.89
C ARG A 20 3.52 19.62 -2.21
N TYR A 21 4.31 20.61 -1.83
CA TYR A 21 5.74 20.66 -2.09
C TYR A 21 6.50 21.03 -0.81
N LEU A 22 7.53 20.27 -0.46
CA LEU A 22 8.38 20.54 0.70
C LEU A 22 9.67 21.22 0.25
N PRO A 23 10.02 22.43 0.72
CA PRO A 23 11.23 23.12 0.28
C PRO A 23 12.51 22.36 0.64
N GLN A 24 13.38 22.07 -0.34
CA GLN A 24 14.61 21.30 -0.09
C GLN A 24 15.52 21.98 0.94
N ALA A 25 15.66 23.30 0.86
CA ALA A 25 16.50 24.06 1.79
C ALA A 25 16.04 23.88 3.26
N ALA A 26 14.73 23.85 3.50
CA ALA A 26 14.17 23.63 4.83
C ALA A 26 14.40 22.19 5.33
N VAL A 27 14.27 21.20 4.44
CA VAL A 27 14.57 19.79 4.75
C VAL A 27 16.02 19.62 5.17
N LEU A 28 16.96 20.14 4.38
CA LEU A 28 18.39 20.06 4.67
C LEU A 28 18.74 20.81 5.97
N GLN A 29 18.09 21.94 6.24
CA GLN A 29 18.26 22.65 7.50
C GLN A 29 17.79 21.82 8.70
N VAL A 30 16.62 21.19 8.64
CA VAL A 30 16.11 20.33 9.71
C VAL A 30 17.01 19.11 9.91
N ALA A 31 17.42 18.46 8.82
CA ALA A 31 18.31 17.30 8.89
C ALA A 31 19.66 17.67 9.50
N SER A 32 20.28 18.78 9.07
CA SER A 32 21.55 19.24 9.63
C SER A 32 21.46 19.55 11.12
N GLN A 33 20.36 20.13 11.61
CA GLN A 33 20.16 20.39 13.04
C GLN A 33 20.06 19.12 13.89
N LEU A 34 19.45 18.06 13.35
CA LEU A 34 19.29 16.78 14.04
C LEU A 34 20.55 15.92 13.99
N CYS A 35 21.23 15.89 12.85
CA CYS A 35 22.44 15.10 12.65
C CYS A 35 23.69 15.78 13.26
N TYR A 36 23.68 17.12 13.41
CA TYR A 36 24.83 17.91 13.92
C TYR A 36 24.43 18.91 15.03
N PRO A 37 23.90 18.45 16.19
CA PRO A 37 23.40 19.33 17.24
C PRO A 37 24.47 20.21 17.92
N THR A 38 25.76 19.90 17.77
CA THR A 38 26.89 20.62 18.40
C THR A 38 27.77 21.41 17.42
N GLY A 39 27.32 21.64 16.17
CA GLY A 39 28.06 22.48 15.23
C GLY A 39 29.36 21.87 14.72
N SER A 40 29.47 20.54 14.70
CA SER A 40 30.61 19.83 14.13
C SER A 40 30.75 20.16 12.64
N GLN A 41 31.78 20.95 12.31
CA GLN A 41 32.19 21.27 10.95
C GLN A 41 32.95 20.10 10.30
N SER A 42 32.39 18.89 10.33
CA SER A 42 32.89 17.81 9.48
C SER A 42 32.34 18.04 8.09
N SER A 43 33.25 18.28 7.14
CA SER A 43 32.93 18.63 5.76
C SER A 43 32.35 17.47 4.93
N ASP A 44 32.04 16.31 5.51
CA ASP A 44 31.47 15.21 4.73
C ASP A 44 30.53 14.26 5.50
N PRO A 45 29.20 14.54 5.49
CA PRO A 45 28.14 13.59 5.82
C PRO A 45 27.52 12.86 4.62
N ARG A 46 28.15 12.89 3.43
CA ARG A 46 27.45 13.16 2.16
C ARG A 46 26.64 12.05 1.48
N GLN A 47 26.33 10.91 2.10
CA GLN A 47 25.44 9.94 1.42
C GLN A 47 24.45 9.28 2.37
N GLN A 48 24.93 8.70 3.47
CA GLN A 48 24.09 7.95 4.40
C GLN A 48 22.96 8.80 5.02
N HIS A 49 23.22 10.09 5.30
CA HIS A 49 22.17 10.99 5.78
C HIS A 49 21.20 11.42 4.68
N LEU A 50 21.63 11.47 3.42
CA LEU A 50 20.72 11.73 2.30
C LEU A 50 19.75 10.57 2.12
N ASP A 51 20.24 9.33 2.26
CA ASP A 51 19.39 8.13 2.22
C ASP A 51 18.40 8.12 3.40
N GLU A 52 18.83 8.48 4.62
CA GLU A 52 17.94 8.60 5.79
C GLU A 52 16.89 9.70 5.61
N ILE A 53 17.27 10.85 5.02
CA ILE A 53 16.34 11.92 4.67
C ILE A 53 15.33 11.43 3.63
N GLU A 54 15.78 10.73 2.58
CA GLU A 54 14.91 10.21 1.53
C GLU A 54 13.91 9.19 2.07
N VAL A 55 14.36 8.29 2.95
CA VAL A 55 13.49 7.32 3.64
C VAL A 55 12.45 8.05 4.50
N ALA A 56 12.88 9.03 5.30
CA ALA A 56 11.97 9.81 6.14
C ALA A 56 10.96 10.64 5.33
N LEU A 57 11.41 11.28 4.23
CA LEU A 57 10.55 12.01 3.31
C LEU A 57 9.54 11.08 2.65
N THR A 58 9.98 9.91 2.19
CA THR A 58 9.12 8.91 1.57
C THR A 58 8.08 8.39 2.55
N ALA A 59 8.47 8.13 3.80
CA ALA A 59 7.53 7.74 4.87
C ALA A 59 6.46 8.83 5.12
N LEU A 60 6.81 10.11 4.95
CA LEU A 60 5.89 11.25 5.03
C LEU A 60 5.09 11.50 3.75
N GLY A 61 5.27 10.67 2.72
CA GLY A 61 4.58 10.80 1.44
C GLY A 61 5.16 11.87 0.52
N TYR A 62 6.46 12.16 0.60
CA TYR A 62 7.18 12.98 -0.38
C TYR A 62 8.13 12.13 -1.23
N GLY A 63 8.22 12.47 -2.51
CA GLY A 63 8.95 11.70 -3.51
C GLY A 63 10.11 12.50 -4.11
N ASP A 64 10.13 12.57 -5.43
CA ASP A 64 11.22 13.16 -6.19
C ASP A 64 11.38 14.67 -5.96
N LEU A 65 12.63 15.12 -6.14
CA LEU A 65 12.96 16.54 -6.17
C LEU A 65 12.56 17.13 -7.52
N VAL A 66 11.85 18.25 -7.49
CA VAL A 66 11.41 19.01 -8.65
C VAL A 66 11.81 20.48 -8.53
N GLU A 67 12.11 21.13 -9.64
CA GLU A 67 12.34 22.56 -9.69
C GLU A 67 11.02 23.30 -9.96
N LEU A 68 10.66 24.22 -9.07
CA LEU A 68 9.54 25.14 -9.27
C LEU A 68 10.07 26.52 -9.67
N ALA A 69 9.47 27.09 -10.71
CA ALA A 69 9.82 28.41 -11.24
C ALA A 69 8.56 29.13 -11.75
N PRO A 70 8.61 30.46 -11.94
CA PRO A 70 7.52 31.18 -12.59
C PRO A 70 7.15 30.61 -13.97
N PRO A 71 5.86 30.56 -14.35
CA PRO A 71 4.71 31.16 -13.67
C PRO A 71 4.03 30.27 -12.61
N ALA A 72 4.54 29.06 -12.34
CA ALA A 72 3.91 28.14 -11.38
C ALA A 72 3.99 28.64 -9.93
N VAL A 73 5.03 29.41 -9.61
CA VAL A 73 5.28 30.03 -8.31
C VAL A 73 5.80 31.46 -8.48
N ASP A 74 5.71 32.27 -7.43
CA ASP A 74 6.29 33.61 -7.41
C ASP A 74 7.84 33.56 -7.48
N ALA A 75 8.46 34.67 -7.90
CA ALA A 75 9.91 34.72 -8.13
C ALA A 75 10.75 34.46 -6.87
N ASP A 76 10.24 34.83 -5.69
CA ASP A 76 10.83 34.59 -4.38
C ASP A 76 10.61 33.15 -3.86
N GLN A 77 9.67 32.42 -4.46
CA GLN A 77 9.36 31.02 -4.16
C GLN A 77 10.03 30.04 -5.14
N ARG A 78 10.81 30.52 -6.10
CA ARG A 78 11.58 29.66 -7.01
C ARG A 78 12.57 28.79 -6.23
N GLY A 79 12.69 27.51 -6.61
CA GLY A 79 13.75 26.63 -6.14
C GLY A 79 13.39 25.15 -6.24
N SER A 80 14.18 24.33 -5.54
CA SER A 80 14.02 22.88 -5.49
C SER A 80 13.09 22.44 -4.36
N TYR A 81 12.15 21.54 -4.67
CA TYR A 81 11.14 21.05 -3.74
C TYR A 81 10.97 19.54 -3.86
N TYR A 82 10.69 18.86 -2.75
CA TYR A 82 10.21 17.48 -2.79
C TYR A 82 8.70 17.49 -3.05
N GLN A 83 8.27 16.85 -4.12
CA GLN A 83 6.85 16.76 -4.47
C GLN A 83 6.17 15.68 -3.62
N ALA A 84 4.96 15.96 -3.13
CA ALA A 84 4.15 14.93 -2.47
C ALA A 84 3.82 13.78 -3.45
N LEU A 85 3.99 12.55 -2.98
CA LEU A 85 3.58 11.35 -3.69
C LEU A 85 2.05 11.37 -3.89
N PRO A 86 1.56 10.84 -5.02
CA PRO A 86 0.13 10.67 -5.23
C PRO A 86 -0.51 9.93 -4.06
N THR A 87 -1.58 10.51 -3.50
CA THR A 87 -2.33 9.87 -2.41
C THR A 87 -3.03 8.64 -2.96
N ILE A 88 -2.86 7.51 -2.26
CA ILE A 88 -3.61 6.30 -2.55
C ILE A 88 -4.93 6.44 -1.78
N ASP A 89 -6.02 6.75 -2.47
CA ASP A 89 -7.33 6.85 -1.83
C ASP A 89 -8.04 5.48 -1.76
N LEU A 90 -9.03 5.40 -0.86
CA LEU A 90 -9.79 4.17 -0.64
C LEU A 90 -10.55 3.76 -1.90
N GLU A 91 -11.10 4.71 -2.65
CA GLU A 91 -11.87 4.45 -3.88
C GLU A 91 -11.01 3.76 -4.96
N THR A 92 -9.78 4.23 -5.15
CA THR A 92 -8.82 3.64 -6.08
C THR A 92 -8.48 2.20 -5.68
N ILE A 93 -8.25 1.95 -4.40
CA ILE A 93 -8.00 0.60 -3.90
C ILE A 93 -9.23 -0.28 -4.10
N THR A 94 -10.43 0.17 -3.73
CA THR A 94 -11.67 -0.60 -3.92
C THR A 94 -11.86 -0.97 -5.39
N ARG A 95 -11.64 -0.03 -6.31
CA ARG A 95 -11.74 -0.28 -7.75
C ARG A 95 -10.72 -1.31 -8.23
N ILE A 96 -9.47 -1.21 -7.79
CA ILE A 96 -8.40 -2.15 -8.19
C ILE A 96 -8.64 -3.53 -7.60
N VAL A 97 -9.04 -3.62 -6.33
CA VAL A 97 -9.38 -4.87 -5.65
C VAL A 97 -10.54 -5.55 -6.37
N ALA A 98 -11.60 -4.83 -6.73
CA ALA A 98 -12.73 -5.37 -7.48
C ALA A 98 -12.36 -5.85 -8.89
N ALA A 99 -11.35 -5.24 -9.53
CA ALA A 99 -10.88 -5.63 -10.85
C ALA A 99 -9.97 -6.89 -10.84
N ILE A 100 -9.43 -7.26 -9.68
CA ILE A 100 -8.57 -8.44 -9.52
C ILE A 100 -9.43 -9.59 -9.03
N THR A 101 -9.59 -10.65 -9.81
CA THR A 101 -10.23 -11.87 -9.31
C THR A 101 -9.42 -12.44 -8.13
N PRO A 102 -10.03 -12.63 -6.95
CA PRO A 102 -9.33 -13.22 -5.82
C PRO A 102 -9.08 -14.71 -6.07
N HIS A 103 -8.07 -15.24 -5.40
CA HIS A 103 -7.75 -16.66 -5.38
C HIS A 103 -8.62 -17.36 -4.33
N ALA A 104 -9.27 -18.45 -4.73
CA ALA A 104 -9.82 -19.42 -3.79
C ALA A 104 -8.65 -20.19 -3.15
N LEU A 105 -8.50 -20.11 -1.83
CA LEU A 105 -7.35 -20.69 -1.11
C LEU A 105 -7.76 -21.99 -0.40
N SER A 106 -8.81 -21.88 0.39
CA SER A 106 -9.51 -22.97 1.05
C SER A 106 -10.82 -22.39 1.56
N ILE A 107 -11.94 -23.09 1.39
CA ILE A 107 -13.20 -22.66 2.01
C ILE A 107 -12.99 -22.59 3.53
N PRO A 108 -13.30 -21.49 4.23
CA PRO A 108 -14.15 -20.35 3.84
C PRO A 108 -13.39 -19.04 3.57
N TYR A 109 -12.27 -19.08 2.84
CA TYR A 109 -11.44 -17.90 2.58
C TYR A 109 -11.26 -17.62 1.09
N THR A 110 -11.18 -16.33 0.79
CA THR A 110 -10.72 -15.79 -0.48
C THR A 110 -9.52 -14.89 -0.22
N GLY A 111 -8.63 -14.74 -1.20
CA GLY A 111 -7.46 -13.91 -1.02
C GLY A 111 -6.93 -13.23 -2.27
N HIS A 112 -6.32 -12.05 -2.08
CA HIS A 112 -5.56 -11.39 -3.14
C HIS A 112 -4.07 -11.51 -2.85
N ASP A 113 -3.29 -11.89 -3.86
CA ASP A 113 -1.83 -11.81 -3.81
C ASP A 113 -1.41 -10.34 -3.64
N CYS A 114 -0.71 -10.04 -2.54
CA CYS A 114 -0.22 -8.70 -2.24
C CYS A 114 0.60 -8.12 -3.40
N ARG A 115 1.47 -8.91 -4.03
CA ARG A 115 2.35 -8.46 -5.10
C ARG A 115 1.55 -8.07 -6.35
N ARG A 116 0.44 -8.75 -6.64
CA ARG A 116 -0.43 -8.41 -7.77
C ARG A 116 -1.16 -7.09 -7.52
N LEU A 117 -1.64 -6.88 -6.30
CA LEU A 117 -2.24 -5.61 -5.88
C LEU A 117 -1.22 -4.47 -5.97
N TRP A 118 -0.05 -4.60 -5.35
CA TRP A 118 0.98 -3.57 -5.35
C TRP A 118 1.46 -3.20 -6.76
N LYS A 119 1.63 -4.19 -7.64
CA LYS A 119 1.94 -3.96 -9.06
C LYS A 119 0.85 -3.14 -9.76
N SER A 120 -0.41 -3.49 -9.54
CA SER A 120 -1.54 -2.82 -10.18
C SER A 120 -1.66 -1.37 -9.70
N ILE A 121 -1.45 -1.13 -8.41
CA ILE A 121 -1.51 0.22 -7.80
C ILE A 121 -0.33 1.08 -8.26
N ALA A 122 0.90 0.56 -8.25
CA ALA A 122 2.08 1.28 -8.71
C ALA A 122 1.96 1.70 -10.18
N LEU A 123 1.46 0.81 -11.04
CA LEU A 123 1.22 1.14 -12.45
C LEU A 123 0.10 2.17 -12.64
N THR A 124 -0.98 2.06 -11.85
CA THR A 124 -2.14 2.96 -11.99
C THR A 124 -1.83 4.37 -11.49
N LEU A 125 -1.15 4.50 -10.35
CA LEU A 125 -0.92 5.79 -9.71
C LEU A 125 0.41 6.44 -10.07
N TRP A 126 1.47 5.64 -10.20
CA TRP A 126 2.83 6.14 -10.38
C TRP A 126 3.39 5.82 -11.77
N GLN A 127 2.60 5.17 -12.64
CA GLN A 127 2.99 4.79 -14.01
C GLN A 127 4.33 4.04 -14.07
N THR A 128 4.69 3.38 -12.98
CA THR A 128 5.98 2.73 -12.77
C THR A 128 5.75 1.31 -12.27
N ALA A 129 6.54 0.35 -12.74
CA ALA A 129 6.41 -1.02 -12.25
C ALA A 129 6.86 -1.08 -10.77
N TYR A 130 6.12 -1.83 -9.94
CA TYR A 130 6.43 -1.93 -8.52
C TYR A 130 7.87 -2.38 -8.22
N ALA A 131 8.44 -3.25 -9.07
CA ALA A 131 9.80 -3.75 -8.92
C ALA A 131 10.88 -2.69 -9.18
N ASP A 132 10.55 -1.64 -9.95
CA ASP A 132 11.46 -0.56 -10.31
C ASP A 132 11.40 0.61 -9.30
N LEU A 133 10.48 0.53 -8.33
CA LEU A 133 10.39 1.51 -7.26
C LEU A 133 11.54 1.33 -6.26
N PRO A 134 12.09 2.43 -5.71
CA PRO A 134 13.00 2.37 -4.57
C PRO A 134 12.38 1.61 -3.38
N PRO A 135 13.17 0.91 -2.55
CA PRO A 135 12.65 0.16 -1.40
C PRO A 135 11.78 0.99 -0.45
N ALA A 136 12.13 2.25 -0.22
CA ALA A 136 11.33 3.16 0.60
C ALA A 136 9.92 3.39 0.01
N ARG A 137 9.80 3.54 -1.32
CA ARG A 137 8.50 3.70 -1.99
C ARG A 137 7.70 2.41 -2.03
N GLN A 138 8.36 1.27 -2.19
CA GLN A 138 7.73 -0.03 -2.07
C GLN A 138 7.10 -0.20 -0.68
N GLN A 139 7.84 0.14 0.38
CA GLN A 139 7.35 0.07 1.76
C GLN A 139 6.22 1.08 2.02
N PHE A 140 6.34 2.31 1.53
CA PHE A 140 5.28 3.32 1.65
C PHE A 140 3.97 2.84 0.99
N LEU A 141 4.07 2.30 -0.24
CA LEU A 141 2.92 1.74 -0.93
C LEU A 141 2.32 0.57 -0.14
N ALA A 142 3.15 -0.37 0.32
CA ALA A 142 2.68 -1.52 1.09
C ALA A 142 1.92 -1.07 2.35
N ASN A 143 2.48 -0.14 3.13
CA ASN A 143 1.86 0.38 4.35
C ASN A 143 0.50 1.06 4.08
N GLN A 144 0.42 1.87 3.01
CA GLN A 144 -0.83 2.53 2.63
C GLN A 144 -1.89 1.51 2.20
N VAL A 145 -1.49 0.53 1.38
CA VAL A 145 -2.40 -0.54 0.94
C VAL A 145 -2.87 -1.38 2.12
N ASP A 146 -1.98 -1.73 3.05
CA ASP A 146 -2.33 -2.48 4.26
C ASP A 146 -3.42 -1.76 5.07
N ALA A 147 -3.25 -0.45 5.31
CA ALA A 147 -4.22 0.35 6.05
C ALA A 147 -5.61 0.36 5.38
N HIS A 148 -5.66 0.49 4.05
CA HIS A 148 -6.92 0.49 3.31
C HIS A 148 -7.54 -0.90 3.19
N MET A 149 -6.74 -1.94 2.95
CA MET A 149 -7.22 -3.33 2.92
C MET A 149 -7.81 -3.71 4.28
N GLN A 150 -7.17 -3.32 5.38
CA GLN A 150 -7.71 -3.50 6.73
C GLN A 150 -9.03 -2.76 6.92
N ALA A 151 -9.15 -1.51 6.44
CA ALA A 151 -10.40 -0.75 6.49
C ALA A 151 -11.54 -1.41 5.68
N LEU A 152 -11.20 -2.13 4.62
CA LEU A 152 -12.14 -2.95 3.82
C LEU A 152 -12.43 -4.33 4.44
N GLY A 153 -11.88 -4.64 5.61
CA GLY A 153 -12.10 -5.91 6.32
C GLY A 153 -11.22 -7.07 5.84
N TRP A 154 -10.19 -6.79 5.04
CA TRP A 154 -9.20 -7.79 4.66
C TRP A 154 -8.09 -7.90 5.71
N GLN A 155 -7.57 -9.10 5.91
CA GLN A 155 -6.52 -9.39 6.87
C GLN A 155 -5.25 -9.84 6.14
N TRP A 156 -4.15 -9.15 6.40
CA TRP A 156 -2.85 -9.54 5.88
C TRP A 156 -2.34 -10.85 6.51
N ARG A 157 -1.80 -11.74 5.68
CA ARG A 157 -1.15 -13.00 6.08
C ARG A 157 0.13 -13.23 5.28
N GLU A 158 1.13 -13.77 5.96
CA GLU A 158 2.39 -14.25 5.39
C GLU A 158 2.54 -15.76 5.62
N GLY A 159 3.40 -16.42 4.83
CA GLY A 159 3.71 -17.84 4.98
C GLY A 159 2.70 -18.75 4.27
N MET A 160 1.95 -18.22 3.31
CA MET A 160 1.09 -19.02 2.45
C MET A 160 1.94 -19.87 1.51
N GLU A 161 1.53 -21.12 1.27
CA GLU A 161 2.25 -21.99 0.34
C GLU A 161 2.31 -21.36 -1.06
N GLU A 162 3.47 -21.41 -1.70
CA GLU A 162 3.71 -20.77 -3.01
C GLU A 162 2.78 -21.29 -4.11
N ARG A 163 2.33 -22.55 -4.00
CA ARG A 163 1.33 -23.16 -4.89
C ARG A 163 -0.04 -22.48 -4.81
N VAL A 164 -0.31 -21.82 -3.70
CA VAL A 164 -1.59 -21.19 -3.37
C VAL A 164 -1.48 -19.67 -3.58
N ILE A 165 -0.39 -19.04 -3.13
CA ILE A 165 -0.06 -17.62 -3.35
C ILE A 165 1.41 -17.50 -3.76
N PRO A 166 1.73 -17.11 -5.01
CA PRO A 166 3.11 -17.06 -5.51
C PRO A 166 4.05 -16.15 -4.72
N SER A 167 3.52 -15.08 -4.10
CA SER A 167 4.34 -14.18 -3.28
C SER A 167 4.53 -14.65 -1.83
N GLY A 168 3.85 -15.73 -1.42
CA GLY A 168 3.75 -16.15 -0.01
C GLY A 168 2.99 -15.16 0.89
N ARG A 169 2.43 -14.08 0.33
CA ARG A 169 1.78 -12.97 1.04
C ARG A 169 0.42 -12.66 0.42
N ALA A 170 -0.63 -12.66 1.23
CA ALA A 170 -1.97 -12.37 0.75
C ALA A 170 -2.79 -11.54 1.74
N TYR A 171 -3.71 -10.77 1.19
CA TYR A 171 -4.84 -10.23 1.94
C TYR A 171 -5.96 -11.24 1.88
N LEU A 172 -6.45 -11.69 3.03
CA LEU A 172 -7.51 -12.68 3.16
C LEU A 172 -8.79 -12.05 3.64
N GLN A 173 -9.91 -12.51 3.10
CA GLN A 173 -11.23 -12.21 3.64
C GLN A 173 -11.98 -13.52 3.86
N GLN A 174 -12.64 -13.62 5.00
CA GLN A 174 -13.53 -14.73 5.28
C GLN A 174 -14.79 -14.55 4.42
N LEU A 175 -15.14 -15.60 3.68
CA LEU A 175 -16.37 -15.66 2.93
C LEU A 175 -17.55 -15.73 3.90
N VAL A 176 -18.61 -14.99 3.60
CA VAL A 176 -19.87 -15.08 4.33
C VAL A 176 -20.67 -16.25 3.75
N PRO A 177 -21.11 -17.22 4.56
CA PRO A 177 -21.88 -18.34 4.07
C PRO A 177 -23.25 -17.90 3.54
N ASP A 178 -23.60 -18.35 2.34
CA ASP A 178 -24.94 -18.27 1.78
C ASP A 178 -25.73 -19.53 2.15
N TYR A 179 -26.51 -19.42 3.22
CA TYR A 179 -27.32 -20.54 3.73
C TYR A 179 -28.47 -20.93 2.80
N GLU A 180 -28.96 -20.01 1.95
CA GLU A 180 -30.04 -20.29 1.01
C GLU A 180 -29.51 -21.18 -0.12
N LYS A 181 -28.41 -20.78 -0.77
CA LYS A 181 -27.76 -21.63 -1.78
C LYS A 181 -27.22 -22.93 -1.22
N MET A 182 -26.71 -22.93 0.01
CA MET A 182 -26.34 -24.17 0.69
C MET A 182 -27.53 -25.12 0.79
N ALA A 183 -28.71 -24.61 1.14
CA ALA A 183 -29.92 -25.42 1.24
C ALA A 183 -30.39 -25.94 -0.12
N GLU A 184 -30.31 -25.13 -1.18
CA GLU A 184 -30.61 -25.53 -2.56
C GLU A 184 -29.71 -26.69 -3.03
N GLU A 185 -28.39 -26.53 -2.92
CA GLU A 185 -27.40 -27.55 -3.30
C GLU A 185 -27.57 -28.85 -2.50
N LEU A 186 -27.88 -28.74 -1.20
CA LEU A 186 -28.14 -29.91 -0.37
C LEU A 186 -29.46 -30.61 -0.72
N ALA A 187 -30.51 -29.85 -1.06
CA ALA A 187 -31.79 -30.41 -1.46
C ALA A 187 -31.68 -31.24 -2.74
N ASP A 188 -30.86 -30.79 -3.70
CA ASP A 188 -30.63 -31.48 -4.97
C ASP A 188 -29.95 -32.84 -4.77
N ILE A 189 -28.99 -32.95 -3.85
CA ILE A 189 -28.25 -34.21 -3.66
C ILE A 189 -28.96 -35.18 -2.71
N LEU A 190 -29.79 -34.71 -1.78
CA LEU A 190 -30.43 -35.54 -0.75
C LEU A 190 -31.71 -36.26 -1.24
N THR A 191 -31.93 -36.38 -2.56
CA THR A 191 -33.13 -37.02 -3.10
C THR A 191 -33.05 -38.55 -3.05
N GLY A 192 -33.70 -39.16 -2.06
CA GLY A 192 -34.21 -40.54 -2.11
C GLY A 192 -33.21 -41.71 -1.98
N SER A 193 -31.89 -41.47 -2.00
CA SER A 193 -30.86 -42.49 -1.78
C SER A 193 -29.81 -42.04 -0.75
N PRO A 194 -29.15 -42.96 -0.02
CA PRO A 194 -28.07 -42.60 0.90
C PRO A 194 -26.89 -41.99 0.14
N VAL A 195 -26.52 -40.76 0.50
CA VAL A 195 -25.37 -40.05 -0.05
C VAL A 195 -24.18 -40.16 0.91
N PRO A 196 -22.95 -40.43 0.42
CA PRO A 196 -21.77 -40.42 1.26
C PRO A 196 -21.57 -39.05 1.96
N ALA A 197 -21.21 -39.07 3.25
CA ALA A 197 -21.05 -37.85 4.05
C ALA A 197 -20.08 -36.82 3.45
N HIS A 198 -19.02 -37.28 2.76
CA HIS A 198 -18.08 -36.37 2.10
C HIS A 198 -18.72 -35.58 0.95
N GLN A 199 -19.70 -36.14 0.23
CA GLN A 199 -20.40 -35.43 -0.84
C GLN A 199 -21.37 -34.40 -0.28
N VAL A 200 -22.06 -34.74 0.82
CA VAL A 200 -22.92 -33.80 1.56
C VAL A 200 -22.10 -32.61 2.06
N MET A 201 -20.94 -32.87 2.66
CA MET A 201 -20.02 -31.82 3.10
C MET A 201 -19.53 -30.95 1.94
N LEU A 202 -19.14 -31.54 0.80
CA LEU A 202 -18.67 -30.78 -0.36
C LEU A 202 -19.77 -29.93 -1.00
N ALA A 203 -20.98 -30.46 -1.15
CA ALA A 203 -22.13 -29.71 -1.67
C ALA A 203 -22.51 -28.55 -0.74
N GLY A 204 -22.58 -28.82 0.56
CA GLY A 204 -22.83 -27.78 1.56
C GLY A 204 -21.79 -26.66 1.53
N LEU A 205 -20.49 -27.01 1.43
CA LEU A 205 -19.42 -26.02 1.31
C LEU A 205 -19.49 -25.24 -0.01
N ARG A 206 -19.82 -25.89 -1.13
CA ARG A 206 -19.96 -25.22 -2.44
C ARG A 206 -21.14 -24.24 -2.48
N GLY A 207 -22.30 -24.64 -1.96
CA GLY A 207 -23.46 -23.77 -1.88
C GLY A 207 -23.24 -22.60 -0.92
N ALA A 208 -22.69 -22.89 0.26
CA ALA A 208 -22.40 -21.86 1.26
C ALA A 208 -21.34 -20.85 0.79
N PHE A 209 -20.31 -21.30 0.06
CA PHE A 209 -19.16 -20.47 -0.26
C PHE A 209 -18.90 -20.51 -1.78
N HIS A 210 -19.54 -19.58 -2.48
CA HIS A 210 -19.42 -19.39 -3.93
C HIS A 210 -18.70 -18.07 -4.24
N TYR A 211 -17.99 -18.03 -5.37
CA TYR A 211 -17.17 -16.90 -5.84
C TYR A 211 -17.78 -16.26 -7.08
#